data_AF-A0A7X6A6R4-F1
#
_entry.id   AF-A0A7X6A6R4-F1
#
_cell.length_a   1.000
_cell.length_b   1.000
_cell.length_c   1.000
_cell.angle_alpha   90.00
_cell.angle_beta   90.00
_cell.angle_gamma   90.00
#
_symmetry.space_group_name_H-M   'P 1'
#
loop_
_entity.id
_entity.type
_entity.pdbx_description
1 polymer ?
#
loop_
_entity_poly.entity_id
_entity_poly.type
_entity_poly.pdbx_seq_one_letter_code
_entity_poly.pdbx_strand_id
1 'polypeptide(L)'
;MGFSQLQRDGVQIKTARGNLAEAARGSVEQLRPAIEAAGARIDLILDENVPETEFDGDAVHQILQNLLDNAEKYTRESDDR
;
A
#
# COMPACT_ATOMS: atom_id res chain seq x y z
N MET A 1 -12.26 5.63 -9.39
CA MET A 1 -12.24 7.08 -9.04
C MET A 1 -10.81 7.39 -8.64
N GLY A 2 -9.91 7.99 -9.42
CA GLY A 2 -10.01 8.95 -10.51
C GLY A 2 -8.92 9.98 -10.21
N PHE A 3 -7.70 9.77 -10.75
CA PHE A 3 -6.50 10.60 -10.52
C PHE A 3 -6.68 12.10 -10.86
N SER A 4 -7.81 12.49 -11.46
CA SER A 4 -8.14 13.86 -11.83
C SER A 4 -8.55 14.79 -10.66
N GLN A 5 -8.76 14.29 -9.43
CA GLN A 5 -9.17 15.14 -8.29
C GLN A 5 -8.00 15.63 -7.43
N LEU A 6 -6.82 15.03 -7.56
CA LEU A 6 -5.61 15.36 -6.78
C LEU A 6 -5.06 16.77 -7.06
N GLN A 7 -5.59 17.46 -8.06
CA GLN A 7 -5.16 18.79 -8.47
C GLN A 7 -5.95 19.96 -7.84
N ARG A 8 -6.95 19.70 -6.97
CA ARG A 8 -7.87 20.77 -6.52
C ARG A 8 -7.96 21.09 -5.04
N ASP A 9 -7.33 20.32 -4.17
CA ASP A 9 -7.10 20.76 -2.79
C ASP A 9 -5.77 20.12 -2.38
N GLY A 10 -4.79 20.94 -2.01
CA GLY A 10 -3.43 20.48 -1.78
C GLY A 10 -3.42 19.28 -0.83
N VAL A 11 -2.89 18.15 -1.29
CA VAL A 11 -2.68 16.98 -0.41
C VAL A 11 -1.86 17.47 0.77
N GLN A 12 -2.49 17.51 1.94
CA GLN A 12 -1.79 17.84 3.17
C GLN A 12 -0.99 16.61 3.58
N ILE A 13 0.27 16.58 3.15
CA ILE A 13 1.22 15.53 3.50
C ILE A 13 1.65 15.77 4.95
N LYS A 14 1.39 14.81 5.82
CA LYS A 14 1.82 14.79 7.22
C LYS A 14 3.09 13.96 7.32
N THR A 15 4.24 14.53 6.95
CA THR A 15 5.50 13.80 7.04
C THR A 15 5.95 13.63 8.47
N ALA A 16 6.42 12.43 8.79
CA ALA A 16 7.16 12.13 10.00
C ALA A 16 8.41 11.33 9.63
N ARG A 17 9.48 11.50 10.41
CA ARG A 17 10.68 10.69 10.27
C ARG A 17 10.44 9.32 10.89
N GLY A 18 10.80 8.26 10.17
CA GLY A 18 10.75 6.90 10.69
C GLY A 18 11.32 5.88 9.72
N ASN A 19 11.19 4.59 10.07
CA ASN A 19 11.60 3.50 9.21
C ASN A 19 10.45 3.15 8.23
N LEU A 20 10.69 3.34 6.93
CA LEU A 20 9.71 3.06 5.89
C LEU A 20 9.35 1.56 5.80
N ALA A 21 10.31 0.67 6.10
CA ALA A 21 10.06 -0.77 6.11
C ALA A 21 9.03 -1.15 7.17
N GLU A 22 9.13 -0.58 8.37
CA GLU A 22 8.16 -0.80 9.45
C GLU A 22 6.78 -0.26 9.11
N ALA A 23 6.70 0.91 8.46
CA ALA A 23 5.43 1.47 7.99
C ALA A 23 4.78 0.60 6.89
N ALA A 24 5.58 0.10 5.95
CA ALA A 24 5.12 -0.83 4.91
C ALA A 24 4.65 -2.16 5.53
N ARG A 25 5.41 -2.72 6.48
CA ARG A 25 5.01 -3.90 7.26
C ARG A 25 3.66 -3.71 7.93
N GLY A 26 3.52 -2.64 8.73
CA GLY A 26 2.27 -2.36 9.45
C GLY A 26 1.08 -2.15 8.50
N SER A 27 1.31 -1.56 7.32
CA SER A 27 0.27 -1.41 6.30
C SER A 27 -0.16 -2.76 5.71
N VAL A 28 0.81 -3.60 5.34
CA VAL A 28 0.53 -4.93 4.77
C VAL A 28 -0.13 -5.86 5.80
N GLU A 29 0.27 -5.81 7.07
CA GLU A 29 -0.37 -6.59 8.13
C GLU A 29 -1.86 -6.22 8.31
N GLN A 30 -2.22 -4.95 8.17
CA GLN A 30 -3.61 -4.49 8.19
C GLN A 30 -4.41 -4.91 6.95
N LEU A 31 -3.78 -4.96 5.78
CA LEU A 31 -4.43 -5.31 4.52
C LEU A 31 -4.52 -6.83 4.28
N ARG A 32 -3.66 -7.61 4.93
CA ARG A 32 -3.58 -9.08 4.79
C ARG A 32 -4.93 -9.80 4.94
N PRO A 33 -5.79 -9.52 5.94
CA PRO A 33 -7.07 -10.21 6.07
C PRO A 33 -7.99 -10.03 4.86
N ALA A 34 -8.00 -8.84 4.26
CA ALA A 34 -8.81 -8.56 3.08
C ALA A 34 -8.30 -9.33 1.85
N ILE A 35 -6.98 -9.40 1.67
CA ILE A 35 -6.33 -10.13 0.58
C ILE A 35 -6.57 -11.64 0.70
N GLU A 36 -6.47 -12.18 1.92
CA GLU A 36 -6.73 -13.59 2.19
C GLU A 36 -8.21 -13.95 2.01
N ALA A 37 -9.12 -13.07 2.45
CA ALA A 37 -10.56 -13.22 2.19
C ALA A 37 -10.90 -13.17 0.69
N ALA A 38 -10.08 -12.45 -0.09
CA ALA A 38 -10.16 -12.39 -1.54
C ALA A 38 -9.59 -13.64 -2.26
N GLY A 39 -9.05 -14.61 -1.52
CA GLY A 39 -8.48 -15.85 -2.04
C GLY A 39 -7.02 -15.74 -2.49
N ALA A 40 -6.35 -14.63 -2.18
CA ALA A 40 -4.96 -14.36 -2.57
C ALA A 40 -4.00 -14.49 -1.37
N ARG A 41 -2.70 -14.59 -1.67
CA ARG A 41 -1.62 -14.58 -0.68
C ARG A 41 -0.70 -13.40 -0.93
N ILE A 42 -0.23 -12.77 0.15
CA ILE A 42 0.77 -11.70 0.10
C ILE A 42 2.05 -12.10 0.85
N ASP A 43 3.15 -12.11 0.11
CA ASP A 43 4.50 -12.26 0.64
C ASP A 43 5.21 -10.89 0.63
N LEU A 44 5.63 -10.44 1.81
CA LEU A 44 6.29 -9.15 2.01
C LEU A 44 7.78 -9.36 2.22
N ILE A 45 8.60 -8.72 1.38
CA ILE A 45 10.06 -8.76 1.46
C ILE A 45 10.53 -7.34 1.75
N LEU A 46 11.29 -7.17 2.83
CA LEU A 46 11.83 -5.89 3.28
C LEU A 46 13.32 -6.05 3.53
N ASP A 47 14.10 -5.04 3.15
CA ASP A 47 15.51 -4.95 3.53
C ASP A 47 15.63 -4.64 5.03
N GLU A 48 16.61 -5.26 5.69
CA GLU A 48 16.90 -5.05 7.10
C GLU A 48 17.55 -3.68 7.38
N ASN A 49 18.19 -3.08 6.37
CA ASN A 49 18.97 -1.85 6.49
C ASN A 49 18.32 -0.65 5.78
N VAL A 50 16.99 -0.51 5.90
CA VAL A 50 16.29 0.66 5.35
C VAL A 50 16.56 1.87 6.25
N PRO A 51 17.14 2.97 5.72
CA PRO A 51 17.42 4.16 6.52
C PRO A 51 16.12 4.85 6.95
N GLU A 52 16.17 5.56 8.07
CA GLU A 52 15.07 6.44 8.44
C GLU A 52 14.91 7.57 7.43
N THR A 53 13.67 7.78 6.98
CA THR A 53 13.31 8.82 6.01
C THR A 53 12.06 9.56 6.48
N GLU A 54 11.84 10.75 5.93
CA GLU A 54 10.58 11.47 6.12
C GLU A 54 9.55 10.95 5.11
N PHE A 55 8.40 10.53 5.61
CA PHE A 55 7.28 10.08 4.79
C PHE A 55 5.96 10.31 5.54
N ASP A 56 4.85 10.31 4.79
CA ASP A 56 3.51 10.30 5.37
C ASP A 56 3.01 8.85 5.42
N GLY A 57 2.82 8.34 6.64
CA GLY A 57 2.40 6.96 6.88
C GLY A 57 1.02 6.64 6.31
N ASP A 58 0.08 7.59 6.38
CA ASP A 58 -1.26 7.43 5.82
C ASP A 58 -1.19 7.36 4.29
N ALA A 59 -0.35 8.20 3.68
CA ALA A 59 -0.12 8.18 2.25
C ALA A 59 0.54 6.86 1.79
N VAL A 60 1.53 6.35 2.53
CA VAL A 60 2.15 5.04 2.25
C VAL A 60 1.10 3.94 2.31
N HIS A 61 0.26 3.91 3.34
CA HIS A 61 -0.82 2.94 3.47
C HIS A 61 -1.78 3.00 2.27
N GLN A 62 -2.23 4.20 1.90
CA GLN A 62 -3.15 4.42 0.78
C GLN A 62 -2.54 3.96 -0.56
N ILE A 63 -1.25 4.25 -0.78
CA ILE A 63 -0.53 3.79 -1.97
C ILE A 63 -0.51 2.26 -2.02
N LEU A 64 -0.13 1.61 -0.92
CA LEU A 64 -0.08 0.14 -0.86
C LEU A 64 -1.46 -0.49 -1.07
N GLN A 65 -2.50 0.06 -0.42
CA GLN A 65 -3.87 -0.39 -0.64
C GLN A 65 -4.27 -0.29 -2.12
N ASN A 66 -4.02 0.85 -2.76
CA ASN A 66 -4.36 1.03 -4.18
C ASN A 66 -3.65 0.04 -5.09
N LEU A 67 -2.38 -0.26 -4.82
CA LEU A 67 -1.61 -1.22 -5.60
C LEU A 67 -2.09 -2.65 -5.39
N LEU A 68 -2.47 -3.02 -4.17
CA LEU A 68 -2.95 -4.35 -3.83
C LEU A 68 -4.37 -4.60 -4.33
N ASP A 69 -5.26 -3.61 -4.24
CA ASP A 69 -6.59 -3.65 -4.86
C ASP A 69 -6.49 -3.85 -6.38
N ASN A 70 -5.48 -3.25 -7.02
CA ASN A 70 -5.22 -3.48 -8.43
C ASN A 70 -4.72 -4.91 -8.69
N ALA A 71 -3.77 -5.39 -7.89
CA ALA A 71 -3.24 -6.76 -8.02
C ALA A 71 -4.34 -7.81 -7.85
N GLU A 72 -5.24 -7.64 -6.88
CA GLU A 72 -6.40 -8.53 -6.68
C GLU A 72 -7.30 -8.60 -7.92
N LYS A 73 -7.67 -7.44 -8.48
CA LYS A 73 -8.55 -7.35 -9.65
C LYS A 73 -7.98 -8.08 -10.86
N TYR A 74 -6.70 -7.85 -11.18
CA TYR A 74 -6.07 -8.45 -12.36
C TYR A 74 -5.67 -9.92 -12.17
N THR A 75 -5.44 -10.37 -10.93
CA THR A 75 -5.19 -11.78 -10.65
C THR A 75 -6.45 -12.62 -10.87
N ARG A 76 -7.64 -12.09 -10.51
CA ARG A 76 -8.92 -12.76 -10.78
C ARG A 76 -9.26 -12.88 -12.27
N GLU A 77 -8.96 -11.85 -13.06
CA GLU A 77 -9.20 -11.87 -14.52
C GLU A 77 -8.28 -12.84 -15.28
N SER A 78 -7.16 -13.27 -14.68
CA SER A 78 -6.19 -14.15 -15.33
C SER A 78 -6.50 -15.64 -15.17
N ASP A 79 -7.28 -16.04 -14.15
CA ASP A 79 -7.63 -17.45 -13.88
C ASP A 79 -8.83 -17.94 -14.73
N ASP A 80 -9.58 -17.02 -15.34
CA ASP A 80 -10.81 -17.30 -16.10
C ASP A 80 -10.57 -17.44 -17.62
N ARG A 81 -9.33 -17.73 -18.05
CA ARG A 81 -8.96 -17.88 -19.48
C ARG A 81 -8.27 -19.19 -19.83
#